data_AF-A0A7Y8SQA0-F1
#
_entry.id   AF-A0A7Y8SQA0-F1
#
_cell.length_a   1.000
_cell.length_b   1.000
_cell.length_c   1.000
_cell.angle_alpha   90.00
_cell.angle_beta   90.00
_cell.angle_gamma   90.00
#
_symmetry.space_group_name_H-M   'P 1'
#
loop_
_entity.id
_entity.type
_entity.pdbx_description
1 polymer ?
#
loop_
_entity_poly.entity_id
_entity_poly.type
_entity_poly.pdbx_seq_one_letter_code
_entity_poly.pdbx_strand_id
1 'polypeptide(L)'
;MDGGSESDVALSRDAEQVSLPEYLVQTYSWAYLRPASVALLDNPFVVSTILWGNFRRLVREACGEFESGEHVLQAASVYGTL
;
A
#
# COMPACT_ATOMS: atom_id res chain seq x y z
N MET A 1 -23.16 -9.96 -40.05
CA MET A 1 -23.96 -9.58 -38.87
C MET A 1 -23.11 -9.89 -37.65
N ASP A 2 -22.28 -8.91 -37.33
CA ASP A 2 -22.04 -8.36 -35.98
C ASP A 2 -21.48 -9.30 -34.91
N GLY A 3 -20.19 -9.64 -35.04
CA GLY A 3 -19.42 -10.29 -33.97
C GLY A 3 -18.01 -9.72 -33.78
N GLY A 4 -17.71 -8.53 -34.34
CA GLY A 4 -16.35 -7.99 -34.42
C GLY A 4 -16.11 -6.63 -33.75
N SER A 5 -17.10 -6.01 -33.12
CA SER A 5 -16.99 -4.62 -32.64
C SER A 5 -16.90 -4.44 -31.12
N GLU A 6 -17.12 -5.47 -30.31
CA GLU A 6 -17.10 -5.30 -28.84
C GLU A 6 -15.71 -5.48 -28.23
N SER A 7 -14.85 -6.29 -28.86
CA SER A 7 -13.50 -6.60 -28.35
C SER A 7 -12.48 -5.48 -28.59
N ASP A 8 -12.66 -4.70 -29.66
CA ASP A 8 -11.70 -3.66 -30.09
C ASP A 8 -11.97 -2.30 -29.40
N VAL A 9 -13.22 -2.05 -29.00
CA VAL A 9 -13.64 -0.84 -28.25
C VAL A 9 -13.30 -0.96 -26.75
N ALA A 10 -13.18 -2.17 -26.20
CA ALA A 10 -12.91 -2.42 -24.79
C ALA A 10 -11.42 -2.27 -24.40
N LEU A 11 -10.49 -2.42 -25.34
CA LEU A 11 -9.04 -2.24 -25.14
C LEU A 11 -8.55 -0.83 -25.52
N SER A 12 -9.37 -0.08 -26.26
CA SER A 12 -8.99 1.21 -26.87
C SER A 12 -9.54 2.44 -26.13
N ARG A 13 -10.20 2.25 -24.99
CA ARG A 13 -10.61 3.35 -24.10
C ARG A 13 -9.60 3.45 -22.96
N ASP A 14 -8.68 4.40 -23.14
CA ASP A 14 -7.92 5.01 -22.07
C ASP A 14 -6.84 4.15 -21.38
N ALA A 15 -5.86 3.71 -22.19
CA ALA A 15 -4.47 4.04 -21.84
C ALA A 15 -4.24 5.57 -21.96
N GLU A 16 -5.18 6.37 -21.44
CA GLU A 16 -4.98 7.78 -21.15
C GLU A 16 -3.75 7.77 -20.27
N GLN A 17 -2.69 8.43 -20.72
CA GLN A 17 -1.48 8.57 -19.94
C GLN A 17 -1.96 9.10 -18.59
N VAL A 18 -2.04 8.22 -17.58
CA VAL A 18 -2.55 8.56 -16.25
C VAL A 18 -1.52 9.51 -15.70
N SER A 19 -1.73 10.79 -15.97
CA SER A 19 -0.90 11.86 -15.46
C SER A 19 -1.12 11.83 -13.96
N LEU A 20 -0.03 11.55 -13.25
CA LEU A 20 -0.09 11.47 -11.80
C LEU A 20 -0.59 12.82 -11.27
N PRO A 21 -1.54 12.83 -10.32
CA PRO A 21 -2.00 14.06 -9.72
C PRO A 21 -0.82 14.89 -9.19
N GLU A 22 -0.86 16.21 -9.38
CA GLU A 22 0.25 17.10 -9.02
C GLU A 22 0.62 16.97 -7.54
N TYR A 23 -0.37 16.83 -6.65
CA TYR A 23 -0.14 16.63 -5.21
C TYR A 23 0.65 15.35 -4.93
N LEU A 24 0.43 14.29 -5.71
CA LEU A 24 1.09 13.00 -5.51
C LEU A 24 2.57 13.13 -5.89
N VAL A 25 2.86 13.83 -6.98
CA VAL A 25 4.24 14.14 -7.38
C VAL A 25 4.92 15.07 -6.38
N GLN A 26 4.25 16.15 -5.96
CA GLN A 26 4.84 17.14 -5.07
C GLN A 26 5.06 16.61 -3.65
N THR A 27 4.08 15.94 -3.06
CA THR A 27 4.12 15.50 -1.65
C THR A 27 4.72 14.11 -1.48
N TYR A 28 4.45 13.20 -2.41
CA TYR A 28 4.70 11.77 -2.23
C TYR A 28 5.76 11.19 -3.17
N SER A 29 6.41 12.02 -4.00
CA SER A 29 7.45 11.54 -4.91
C SER A 29 8.58 10.80 -4.21
N TRP A 30 8.95 11.24 -3.01
CA TRP A 30 10.02 10.62 -2.23
C TRP A 30 9.60 9.30 -1.59
N ALA A 31 8.31 9.05 -1.34
CA ALA A 31 7.84 7.86 -0.63
C ALA A 31 7.34 6.77 -1.59
N TYR A 32 6.53 7.14 -2.59
CA TYR A 32 5.77 6.19 -3.41
C TYR A 32 6.19 6.14 -4.88
N LEU A 33 6.76 7.21 -5.45
CA LEU A 33 7.07 7.26 -6.90
C LEU A 33 8.50 6.82 -7.23
N ARG A 34 9.41 6.84 -6.26
CA ARG A 34 10.81 6.44 -6.47
C ARG A 34 11.02 4.99 -6.02
N PRO A 35 11.42 4.07 -6.92
CA PRO A 35 11.55 2.66 -6.58
C PRO A 35 12.59 2.39 -5.49
N ALA A 36 13.68 3.15 -5.47
CA ALA A 36 14.70 3.05 -4.42
C ALA A 36 14.16 3.44 -3.03
N SER A 37 13.31 4.47 -2.97
CA SER A 37 12.71 4.90 -1.71
C SER A 37 11.69 3.90 -1.20
N VAL A 38 10.85 3.36 -2.09
CA VAL A 38 9.87 2.32 -1.74
C VAL A 38 10.61 1.11 -1.15
N ALA A 39 11.68 0.64 -1.79
CA ALA A 39 12.47 -0.49 -1.31
C ALA A 39 13.12 -0.24 0.08
N LEU A 40 13.43 1.01 0.42
CA LEU A 40 13.95 1.37 1.73
C LEU A 40 12.84 1.49 2.78
N LEU A 41 11.78 2.24 2.49
CA LEU A 41 10.71 2.56 3.43
C LEU A 41 9.82 1.37 3.76
N ASP A 42 9.67 0.43 2.83
CA ASP A 42 8.88 -0.78 3.03
C ASP A 42 9.60 -1.85 3.87
N ASN A 43 10.86 -1.60 4.27
CA ASN A 43 11.61 -2.53 5.09
C ASN A 43 11.20 -2.44 6.58
N PRO A 44 10.87 -3.56 7.24
CA PRO A 44 10.54 -3.57 8.67
C PRO A 44 11.66 -3.00 9.56
N PHE A 45 12.91 -3.00 9.09
CA PHE A 45 14.04 -2.35 9.76
C PHE A 45 13.89 -0.83 9.82
N VAL A 46 13.46 -0.18 8.73
CA VAL A 46 13.23 1.26 8.70
C VAL A 46 12.06 1.64 9.60
N VAL A 47 10.96 0.89 9.54
CA VAL A 47 9.81 1.08 10.44
C VAL A 47 10.20 0.92 11.90
N SER A 48 10.99 -0.11 12.22
CA SER A 48 11.52 -0.30 13.57
C SER A 48 12.43 0.86 13.99
N THR A 49 13.26 1.38 13.09
CA THR A 49 14.18 2.49 13.36
C THR A 49 13.44 3.79 13.68
N ILE A 50 12.44 4.17 12.89
CA ILE A 50 11.63 5.38 13.16
C ILE A 50 10.82 5.25 14.45
N LEU A 51 10.53 4.01 14.88
CA LEU A 51 9.89 3.71 16.16
C LEU A 51 10.90 3.41 17.28
N TRP A 52 12.19 3.69 17.10
CA TRP A 52 13.25 3.42 18.09
C TRP A 52 13.26 1.96 18.61
N GLY A 53 13.03 1.00 17.74
CA GLY A 53 12.98 -0.43 18.08
C GLY A 53 11.66 -0.88 18.72
N ASN A 54 10.69 0.01 18.93
CA ASN A 54 9.46 -0.30 19.67
C ASN A 54 8.37 -0.95 18.82
N PHE A 55 8.57 -1.14 17.52
CA PHE A 55 7.55 -1.66 16.61
C PHE A 55 6.87 -2.94 17.14
N ARG A 56 7.66 -3.96 17.53
CA ARG A 56 7.13 -5.23 18.05
C ARG A 56 6.40 -5.09 19.39
N ARG A 57 6.81 -4.13 20.22
CA ARG A 57 6.16 -3.87 21.50
C ARG A 57 4.79 -3.24 21.25
N LEU A 58 4.72 -2.20 20.42
CA LEU A 58 3.46 -1.53 20.08
C LEU A 58 2.46 -2.49 19.45
N VAL A 59 2.91 -3.34 18.53
CA VAL A 59 2.08 -4.40 17.94
C VAL A 59 1.54 -5.34 19.02
N ARG A 60 2.40 -5.80 19.95
CA ARG A 60 1.98 -6.69 21.04
C ARG A 60 0.95 -6.04 21.96
N GLU A 61 1.17 -4.78 22.35
CA GLU A 61 0.22 -4.04 23.19
C GLU A 61 -1.13 -3.89 22.48
N ALA A 62 -1.12 -3.49 21.19
CA ALA A 62 -2.34 -3.37 20.40
C ALA A 62 -3.08 -4.72 20.23
N CYS A 63 -2.35 -5.81 20.03
CA CYS A 63 -2.95 -7.15 20.00
C CYS A 63 -3.49 -7.59 21.37
N GLY A 64 -2.89 -7.11 22.46
CA GLY A 64 -3.32 -7.40 23.84
C GLY A 64 -4.63 -6.72 24.23
N GLU A 65 -5.13 -5.77 23.44
CA GLU A 65 -6.45 -5.17 23.64
C GLU A 65 -7.60 -6.08 23.19
N PHE A 66 -7.31 -7.16 22.45
CA PHE A 66 -8.30 -8.10 21.93
C PHE A 66 -8.29 -9.43 22.70
N GLU A 67 -9.45 -10.07 22.76
CA GLU A 67 -9.61 -11.38 23.38
C GLU A 67 -9.42 -12.52 22.37
N SER A 68 -9.00 -13.68 22.87
CA SER A 68 -8.84 -14.87 22.03
C SER A 68 -10.18 -15.32 21.44
N GLY A 69 -10.26 -15.40 20.11
CA GLY A 69 -11.46 -15.79 19.38
C GLY A 69 -12.28 -14.62 18.84
N GLU A 70 -11.89 -13.38 19.12
CA GLU A 70 -12.52 -12.22 18.49
C GLU A 70 -12.15 -12.12 17.00
N HIS A 71 -13.15 -11.76 16.19
CA HIS A 71 -12.96 -11.50 14.77
C HIS A 71 -12.78 -10.00 14.56
N VAL A 72 -11.53 -9.59 14.30
CA VAL A 72 -11.16 -8.17 14.13
C VAL A 72 -10.71 -7.88 12.70
N LEU A 73 -11.02 -6.68 12.20
CA LEU A 73 -10.55 -6.22 10.91
C LEU A 73 -9.17 -5.57 11.07
N GLN A 74 -8.14 -6.16 10.46
CA GLN A 74 -6.80 -5.55 10.41
C GLN A 74 -6.74 -4.49 9.31
N ALA A 75 -7.14 -3.25 9.65
CA ALA A 75 -6.94 -2.11 8.77
C ALA A 75 -5.43 -1.88 8.54
N ALA A 76 -5.03 -1.65 7.29
CA ALA A 76 -3.64 -1.43 6.89
C ALA A 76 -2.68 -2.61 7.21
N SER A 77 -3.03 -3.84 6.83
CA SER A 77 -2.15 -5.03 6.83
C SER A 77 -1.04 -4.95 5.75
N VAL A 78 -0.35 -3.81 5.66
CA VAL A 78 0.72 -3.56 4.67
C VAL A 78 1.93 -4.44 4.94
N TYR A 79 2.23 -4.71 6.22
CA TYR A 79 3.41 -5.47 6.64
C TYR A 79 3.14 -6.94 6.94
N GLY A 80 2.01 -7.47 6.47
CA GLY A 80 1.68 -8.90 6.49
C GLY A 80 1.04 -9.39 7.79
N THR A 81 1.20 -10.69 8.04
CA THR A 81 0.55 -11.42 9.12
C THR A 81 1.17 -11.10 10.48
N LEU A 82 0.32 -10.67 11.42
CA LEU A 82 0.63 -10.44 12.82
C LEU A 82 0.86 -11.75 13.59
#